data_AF-A0A6M0L166-F1
#
_entry.id   AF-A0A6M0L166-F1
#
_cell.length_a   1.000
_cell.length_b   1.000
_cell.length_c   1.000
_cell.angle_alpha   90.00
_cell.angle_beta   90.00
_cell.angle_gamma   90.00
#
_symmetry.space_group_name_H-M   'P 1'
#
loop_
_entity.id
_entity.type
_entity.pdbx_description
1 polymer ?
#
loop_
_entity_poly.entity_id
_entity_poly.type
_entity_poly.pdbx_seq_one_letter_code
_entity_poly.pdbx_strand_id
1 'polypeptide(L)'
;MREHEYRSEPVPTHLNCEKIQKKFNENIEAKSYCSGSEYNDNKKVVKNSLKKIYHYKCAFCEASLRNSYAEIEHFRPKNSSNLSRCDSFKSYYWLAFAWDNLLPSCKICNISKSNCFDIDGIRVDYDKNMDSLQSLHRSLEQYNSKEKPKLLHPEMDKFVRDIHFDKKGNIVTDNERVKYSIKVCNLNRQQLSELREEIITDHSNRVKEKFETIIQMKPKLSVENMVKLMGLAFREIYDKSKIDRQFSAVSLDIYSDFQIFLNQIDVLTDKDKQIIMLLWGMYQNNIGRMKS
;
A
#
# COMPACT_ATOMS: atom_id res chain seq x y z
N MET A 1 1.32 2.06 -2.87
CA MET A 1 0.37 1.13 -2.22
C MET A 1 1.05 -0.21 -2.17
N ARG A 2 0.90 -0.96 -1.07
CA ARG A 2 1.59 -2.23 -0.88
C ARG A 2 0.63 -3.26 -0.33
N GLU A 3 0.78 -4.50 -0.77
CA GLU A 3 0.08 -5.63 -0.18
C GLU A 3 0.58 -5.91 1.23
N HIS A 4 -0.34 -6.26 2.11
CA HIS A 4 -0.10 -6.74 3.45
C HIS A 4 -0.70 -8.14 3.58
N GLU A 5 -0.16 -8.94 4.48
CA GLU A 5 -0.86 -10.13 4.94
C GLU A 5 -2.14 -9.73 5.67
N TYR A 6 -3.17 -10.56 5.59
CA TYR A 6 -4.39 -10.32 6.33
C TYR A 6 -4.09 -10.33 7.83
N ARG A 7 -4.47 -9.26 8.53
CA ARG A 7 -4.15 -9.09 9.95
C ARG A 7 -4.61 -10.29 10.78
N SER A 8 -3.65 -10.94 11.44
CA SER A 8 -3.91 -12.01 12.41
C SER A 8 -4.13 -11.46 13.82
N GLU A 9 -3.81 -10.18 14.03
CA GLU A 9 -3.91 -9.51 15.32
C GLU A 9 -5.34 -9.53 15.86
N PRO A 10 -5.52 -9.71 17.18
CA PRO A 10 -6.83 -9.70 17.79
C PRO A 10 -7.50 -8.33 17.63
N VAL A 11 -8.83 -8.34 17.62
CA VAL A 11 -9.63 -7.12 17.65
C VAL A 11 -9.22 -6.31 18.89
N PRO A 12 -8.81 -5.04 18.77
CA PRO A 12 -8.50 -4.20 19.91
C PRO A 12 -9.64 -4.19 20.93
N THR A 13 -9.34 -4.41 22.21
CA THR A 13 -10.34 -4.52 23.29
C THR A 13 -11.33 -3.35 23.33
N HIS A 14 -10.89 -2.16 22.95
CA HIS A 14 -11.73 -0.98 22.83
C HIS A 14 -12.91 -1.17 21.86
N LEU A 15 -12.72 -1.87 20.74
CA LEU A 15 -13.79 -2.11 19.77
C LEU A 15 -14.85 -3.10 20.29
N ASN A 16 -14.56 -3.86 21.35
CA ASN A 16 -15.48 -4.79 21.99
C ASN A 16 -16.07 -4.26 23.31
N CYS A 17 -15.85 -2.99 23.67
CA CYS A 17 -16.36 -2.48 24.94
C CYS A 17 -17.84 -2.05 24.85
N GLU A 18 -18.52 -2.00 26.00
CA GLU A 18 -19.94 -1.64 26.11
C GLU A 18 -20.27 -0.28 25.46
N LYS A 19 -19.34 0.69 25.52
CA LYS A 19 -19.50 1.99 24.88
C LYS A 19 -19.62 1.85 23.35
N ILE A 20 -18.78 1.02 22.73
CA ILE A 20 -18.84 0.78 21.27
C ILE A 20 -20.06 -0.06 20.92
N GLN A 21 -20.42 -1.05 21.73
CA GLN A 21 -21.65 -1.82 21.53
C GLN A 21 -22.90 -0.93 21.56
N LYS A 22 -23.00 -0.01 22.52
CA LYS A 22 -24.10 0.96 22.58
C LYS A 22 -24.15 1.84 21.33
N LYS A 23 -23.01 2.36 20.88
CA LYS A 23 -22.92 3.17 19.65
C LYS A 23 -23.25 2.40 18.39
N PHE A 24 -22.84 1.15 18.31
CA PHE A 24 -23.24 0.25 17.24
C PHE A 24 -24.77 0.14 17.19
N ASN A 25 -25.42 -0.15 18.32
CA ASN A 25 -26.88 -0.23 18.39
C ASN A 25 -27.57 1.10 18.01
N GLU A 26 -27.07 2.24 18.49
CA GLU A 26 -27.57 3.57 18.11
C GLU A 26 -27.49 3.80 16.58
N ASN A 27 -26.41 3.36 15.92
CA ASN A 27 -26.29 3.44 14.47
C ASN A 27 -27.31 2.54 13.75
N ILE A 28 -27.56 1.33 14.27
CA ILE A 28 -28.55 0.40 13.71
C ILE A 28 -29.96 0.99 13.81
N GLU A 29 -30.33 1.53 14.97
CA GLU A 29 -31.64 2.16 15.20
C GLU A 29 -31.83 3.37 14.29
N ALA A 30 -30.82 4.23 14.16
CA ALA A 30 -30.87 5.43 13.34
C ALA A 30 -30.69 5.18 11.83
N LYS A 31 -30.33 3.96 11.43
CA LYS A 31 -29.94 3.58 10.06
C LYS A 31 -28.93 4.55 9.41
N SER A 32 -28.07 5.10 10.24
CA SER A 32 -27.11 6.13 9.89
C SER A 32 -26.02 6.16 10.95
N TYR A 33 -24.87 6.72 10.61
CA TYR A 33 -23.79 6.85 11.57
C TYR A 33 -24.02 8.10 12.43
N CYS A 34 -24.30 7.88 13.70
CA CYS A 34 -24.53 8.92 14.69
C CYS A 34 -23.19 9.48 15.16
N SER A 35 -22.78 10.62 14.60
CA SER A 35 -21.49 11.24 14.92
C SER A 35 -21.31 11.48 16.42
N GLY A 36 -20.23 10.94 17.01
CA GLY A 36 -19.85 11.22 18.39
C GLY A 36 -18.34 11.24 18.60
N SER A 37 -17.89 11.69 19.78
CA SER A 37 -16.50 11.63 20.24
C SER A 37 -16.05 10.19 20.57
N GLU A 38 -16.37 9.25 19.67
CA GLU A 38 -16.17 7.80 19.77
C GLU A 38 -14.74 7.42 20.13
N TYR A 39 -13.81 8.32 19.82
CA TYR A 39 -12.40 8.08 19.95
C TYR A 39 -11.68 8.93 21.01
N ASN A 40 -12.27 9.95 21.65
CA ASN A 40 -11.46 11.04 22.22
C ASN A 40 -10.39 10.63 23.27
N ASP A 41 -10.62 9.62 24.11
CA ASP A 41 -9.60 9.17 25.07
C ASP A 41 -8.92 7.84 24.69
N ASN A 42 -9.59 6.98 23.91
CA ASN A 42 -9.15 5.62 23.56
C ASN A 42 -8.79 5.42 22.05
N LYS A 43 -8.79 6.49 21.25
CA LYS A 43 -8.32 6.52 19.83
C LYS A 43 -6.94 5.88 19.69
N LYS A 44 -6.12 6.04 20.72
CA LYS A 44 -4.73 5.64 20.74
C LYS A 44 -4.59 4.12 20.55
N VAL A 45 -5.44 3.29 21.16
CA VAL A 45 -5.27 1.82 21.06
C VAL A 45 -5.51 1.34 19.63
N VAL A 46 -6.67 1.63 19.05
CA VAL A 46 -7.01 1.24 17.67
C VAL A 46 -6.01 1.84 16.67
N LYS A 47 -5.70 3.14 16.79
CA LYS A 47 -4.72 3.79 15.91
C LYS A 47 -3.33 3.19 16.05
N ASN A 48 -2.86 2.89 17.26
CA ASN A 48 -1.53 2.34 17.47
C ASN A 48 -1.45 0.91 16.94
N SER A 49 -2.50 0.10 17.11
CA SER A 49 -2.58 -1.24 16.51
C SER A 49 -2.49 -1.15 14.98
N LEU A 50 -3.31 -0.30 14.34
CA LEU A 50 -3.25 -0.08 12.88
C LEU A 50 -1.87 0.42 12.43
N LYS A 51 -1.29 1.41 13.14
CA LYS A 51 0.06 1.90 12.84
C LYS A 51 1.08 0.78 12.91
N LYS A 52 1.03 -0.11 13.90
CA LYS A 52 1.98 -1.23 14.02
C LYS A 52 1.84 -2.22 12.87
N ILE A 53 0.61 -2.63 12.53
CA ILE A 53 0.32 -3.55 11.41
C ILE A 53 0.87 -2.98 10.09
N TYR A 54 0.74 -1.67 9.88
CA TYR A 54 1.19 -0.99 8.66
C TYR A 54 2.58 -0.37 8.77
N HIS A 55 3.40 -0.77 9.75
CA HIS A 55 4.77 -0.27 9.94
C HIS A 55 4.89 1.27 10.01
N TYR A 56 3.88 1.91 10.59
CA TYR A 56 3.75 3.36 10.70
C TYR A 56 3.67 4.05 9.34
N LYS A 57 3.03 3.41 8.35
CA LYS A 57 2.80 3.95 7.01
C LYS A 57 1.30 4.06 6.70
N CYS A 58 0.98 4.96 5.79
CA CYS A 58 -0.36 5.05 5.20
C CYS A 58 -0.64 3.80 4.36
N ALA A 59 -1.78 3.14 4.60
CA ALA A 59 -2.21 1.94 3.90
C ALA A 59 -2.30 2.11 2.37
N PHE A 60 -2.58 3.33 1.89
CA PHE A 60 -2.72 3.62 0.47
C PHE A 60 -1.42 4.12 -0.18
N CYS A 61 -0.83 5.19 0.35
CA CYS A 61 0.31 5.84 -0.29
C CYS A 61 1.68 5.46 0.27
N GLU A 62 1.74 4.70 1.36
CA GLU A 62 2.95 4.34 2.11
C GLU A 62 3.74 5.50 2.74
N ALA A 63 3.23 6.73 2.68
CA ALA A 63 3.84 7.85 3.37
C ALA A 63 3.90 7.60 4.88
N SER A 64 4.98 8.07 5.52
CA SER A 64 5.20 7.90 6.96
C SER A 64 4.09 8.55 7.79
N LEU A 65 3.64 7.81 8.81
CA LEU A 65 2.69 8.23 9.84
C LEU A 65 3.37 8.36 11.22
N ARG A 66 4.71 8.37 11.28
CA ARG A 66 5.46 8.48 12.54
C ARG A 66 5.26 9.85 13.19
N ASN A 67 5.41 10.92 12.40
CA ASN A 67 5.34 12.30 12.88
C ASN A 67 4.00 12.99 12.56
N SER A 68 3.08 12.30 11.87
CA SER A 68 1.79 12.85 11.48
C SER A 68 0.65 12.23 12.28
N TYR A 69 -0.44 12.99 12.39
CA TYR A 69 -1.72 12.44 12.82
C TYR A 69 -2.19 11.41 11.79
N ALA A 70 -2.25 10.15 12.19
CA ALA A 70 -2.87 9.11 11.37
C ALA A 70 -4.39 9.21 11.54
N GLU A 71 -5.12 9.17 10.44
CA GLU A 71 -6.55 8.99 10.46
C GLU A 71 -6.91 7.50 10.47
N ILE A 72 -8.05 7.19 11.06
CA ILE A 72 -8.70 5.89 10.86
C ILE A 72 -9.59 6.07 9.64
N GLU A 73 -9.18 5.48 8.52
CA GLU A 73 -9.99 5.37 7.32
C GLU A 73 -10.93 4.17 7.42
N HIS A 74 -12.13 4.32 6.85
CA HIS A 74 -13.09 3.25 6.69
C HIS A 74 -13.06 2.78 5.23
N PHE A 75 -12.70 1.51 4.99
CA PHE A 75 -12.65 0.96 3.63
C PHE A 75 -14.02 1.11 2.94
N ARG A 76 -15.07 0.58 3.59
CA ARG A 76 -16.47 0.89 3.33
C ARG A 76 -16.88 2.12 4.14
N PRO A 77 -17.40 3.18 3.50
CA PRO A 77 -17.66 4.45 4.17
C PRO A 77 -18.79 4.34 5.17
N LYS A 78 -18.58 4.89 6.37
CA LYS A 78 -19.59 4.93 7.44
C LYS A 78 -20.69 5.99 7.24
N ASN A 79 -20.52 6.87 6.26
CA ASN A 79 -21.45 7.96 5.94
C ASN A 79 -21.66 8.01 4.43
N SER A 80 -22.82 8.51 4.02
CA SER A 80 -23.07 8.88 2.63
C SER A 80 -22.59 10.31 2.36
N SER A 81 -22.30 10.61 1.10
CA SER A 81 -22.10 11.97 0.57
C SER A 81 -22.57 12.04 -0.88
N ASN A 82 -22.60 13.25 -1.44
CA ASN A 82 -23.09 13.52 -2.80
C ASN A 82 -21.93 13.86 -3.74
N LEU A 83 -20.93 12.98 -3.84
CA LEU A 83 -19.81 13.16 -4.76
C LEU A 83 -20.20 12.63 -6.15
N SER A 84 -20.00 13.44 -7.19
CA SER A 84 -20.34 13.06 -8.57
C SER A 84 -19.37 12.06 -9.20
N ARG A 85 -18.18 11.84 -8.61
CA ARG A 85 -17.08 11.08 -9.21
C ARG A 85 -17.07 9.57 -8.89
N CYS A 86 -18.00 9.11 -8.06
CA CYS A 86 -18.05 7.75 -7.51
C CYS A 86 -19.42 7.48 -6.87
N ASP A 87 -19.72 6.22 -6.56
CA ASP A 87 -20.83 5.86 -5.67
C ASP A 87 -20.45 6.19 -4.23
N SER A 88 -20.90 7.34 -3.77
CA SER A 88 -20.74 7.82 -2.39
C SER A 88 -22.04 7.95 -1.62
N PHE A 89 -23.18 7.65 -2.25
CA PHE A 89 -24.51 7.87 -1.64
C PHE A 89 -24.87 6.79 -0.62
N LYS A 90 -24.07 5.74 -0.50
CA LYS A 90 -24.31 4.61 0.40
C LYS A 90 -23.47 4.71 1.65
N SER A 91 -24.11 4.43 2.78
CA SER A 91 -23.51 4.40 4.10
C SER A 91 -23.49 2.98 4.64
N TYR A 92 -22.34 2.54 5.11
CA TYR A 92 -22.15 1.29 5.85
C TYR A 92 -22.02 1.60 7.34
N TYR A 93 -23.02 2.27 7.91
CA TYR A 93 -23.02 2.73 9.30
C TYR A 93 -22.81 1.58 10.31
N TRP A 94 -23.24 0.36 9.97
CA TRP A 94 -23.03 -0.85 10.77
C TRP A 94 -21.56 -1.32 10.78
N LEU A 95 -20.75 -0.92 9.78
CA LEU A 95 -19.32 -1.24 9.70
C LEU A 95 -18.41 -0.15 10.26
N ALA A 96 -18.96 0.88 10.91
CA ALA A 96 -18.18 1.99 11.46
C ALA A 96 -17.14 1.53 12.50
N PHE A 97 -17.38 0.39 13.16
CA PHE A 97 -16.49 -0.16 14.19
C PHE A 97 -15.90 -1.53 13.82
N ALA A 98 -16.20 -2.05 12.62
CA ALA A 98 -15.67 -3.34 12.15
C ALA A 98 -14.14 -3.27 11.94
N TRP A 99 -13.37 -4.18 12.56
CA TRP A 99 -11.92 -4.04 12.69
C TRP A 99 -11.21 -4.10 11.34
N ASP A 100 -11.61 -5.06 10.51
CA ASP A 100 -11.15 -5.25 9.14
C ASP A 100 -11.68 -4.20 8.16
N ASN A 101 -12.63 -3.35 8.56
CA ASN A 101 -13.04 -2.18 7.80
C ASN A 101 -12.17 -0.94 8.11
N LEU A 102 -11.30 -0.99 9.13
CA LEU A 102 -10.46 0.14 9.55
C LEU A 102 -9.03 0.05 9.01
N LEU A 103 -8.56 1.14 8.41
CA LEU A 103 -7.21 1.27 7.83
C LEU A 103 -6.48 2.52 8.36
N PRO A 104 -5.17 2.48 8.61
CA PRO A 104 -4.41 3.69 8.90
C PRO A 104 -4.17 4.48 7.61
N SER A 105 -4.56 5.74 7.60
CA SER A 105 -4.36 6.62 6.44
C SER A 105 -3.73 7.95 6.83
N CYS A 106 -3.04 8.58 5.87
CA CYS A 106 -2.72 9.99 5.98
C CYS A 106 -3.96 10.82 5.65
N LYS A 107 -4.05 12.02 6.22
CA LYS A 107 -5.18 12.95 6.03
C LYS A 107 -5.51 13.18 4.55
N ILE A 108 -4.49 13.31 3.69
CA ILE A 108 -4.69 13.56 2.26
C ILE A 108 -5.37 12.37 1.57
N CYS A 109 -4.95 11.12 1.86
CA CYS A 109 -5.58 9.94 1.26
C CYS A 109 -7.01 9.74 1.79
N ASN A 110 -7.25 9.98 3.08
CA ASN A 110 -8.59 9.93 3.68
C ASN A 110 -9.53 10.94 3.00
N ILE A 111 -9.13 12.22 2.91
CA ILE A 111 -9.91 13.26 2.24
C ILE A 111 -10.12 12.95 0.76
N SER A 112 -9.06 12.51 0.07
CA SER A 112 -9.14 12.18 -1.37
C SER A 112 -10.09 11.01 -1.61
N LYS A 113 -10.02 9.95 -0.79
CA LYS A 113 -10.96 8.83 -0.88
C LYS A 113 -12.38 9.28 -0.55
N SER A 114 -12.54 10.03 0.55
CA SER A 114 -13.84 10.42 1.09
C SER A 114 -14.75 9.18 1.19
N ASN A 115 -16.02 9.31 0.81
CA ASN A 115 -16.97 8.21 0.83
C ASN A 115 -17.04 7.42 -0.49
N CYS A 116 -16.05 7.54 -1.39
CA CYS A 116 -16.07 6.78 -2.64
C CYS A 116 -15.88 5.28 -2.40
N PHE A 117 -16.87 4.49 -2.82
CA PHE A 117 -16.85 3.02 -2.72
C PHE A 117 -17.70 2.38 -3.82
N ASP A 118 -17.18 2.40 -5.04
CA ASP A 118 -17.76 1.74 -6.20
C ASP A 118 -17.56 0.23 -6.12
N ILE A 119 -18.56 -0.50 -6.61
CA ILE A 119 -18.65 -1.95 -6.59
C ILE A 119 -19.08 -2.46 -7.97
N ASP A 120 -18.69 -3.67 -8.34
CA ASP A 120 -19.17 -4.34 -9.56
C ASP A 120 -20.19 -5.47 -9.29
N GLY A 121 -20.37 -5.83 -8.02
CA GLY A 121 -21.29 -6.86 -7.56
C GLY A 121 -22.55 -6.31 -6.91
N ILE A 122 -23.08 -7.09 -5.97
CA ILE A 122 -24.32 -6.77 -5.27
C ILE A 122 -23.97 -6.19 -3.91
N ARG A 123 -24.48 -4.98 -3.64
CA ARG A 123 -24.29 -4.30 -2.36
C ARG A 123 -24.90 -5.12 -1.23
N VAL A 124 -24.14 -5.33 -0.16
CA VAL A 124 -24.68 -5.96 1.05
C VAL A 124 -25.38 -4.91 1.91
N ASP A 125 -26.43 -5.34 2.61
CA ASP A 125 -27.14 -4.54 3.59
C ASP A 125 -27.00 -5.20 4.98
N TYR A 126 -27.27 -4.43 6.04
CA TYR A 126 -27.24 -4.94 7.40
C TYR A 126 -28.35 -5.97 7.63
N ASP A 127 -27.99 -7.16 8.11
CA ASP A 127 -28.95 -8.19 8.52
C ASP A 127 -28.90 -8.41 10.03
N LYS A 128 -29.91 -7.90 10.76
CA LYS A 128 -29.99 -8.02 12.23
C LYS A 128 -29.93 -9.46 12.76
N ASN A 129 -30.25 -10.47 11.94
CA ASN A 129 -30.23 -11.87 12.35
C ASN A 129 -28.85 -12.51 12.16
N MET A 130 -28.03 -11.98 11.25
CA MET A 130 -26.69 -12.51 10.93
C MET A 130 -25.55 -11.61 11.45
N ASP A 131 -25.81 -10.32 11.57
CA ASP A 131 -24.80 -9.30 11.84
C ASP A 131 -24.86 -8.81 13.29
N SER A 132 -23.78 -9.11 13.99
CA SER A 132 -23.44 -8.57 15.31
C SER A 132 -22.13 -7.79 15.20
N LEU A 133 -21.86 -6.87 16.11
CA LEU A 133 -20.58 -6.16 16.14
C LEU A 133 -19.38 -7.14 16.12
N GLN A 134 -19.51 -8.25 16.85
CA GLN A 134 -18.48 -9.29 16.93
C GLN A 134 -18.24 -10.01 15.61
N SER A 135 -19.30 -10.40 14.88
CA SER A 135 -19.16 -11.06 13.57
C SER A 135 -18.65 -10.10 12.51
N LEU A 136 -19.06 -8.82 12.58
CA LEU A 136 -18.68 -7.81 11.61
C LEU A 136 -17.19 -7.46 11.63
N HIS A 137 -16.47 -7.67 12.73
CA HIS A 137 -15.02 -7.43 12.78
C HIS A 137 -14.18 -8.28 11.82
N ARG A 138 -14.77 -9.35 11.25
CA ARG A 138 -14.13 -10.28 10.29
C ARG A 138 -15.04 -10.55 9.07
N SER A 139 -15.86 -9.58 8.68
CA SER A 139 -16.83 -9.70 7.58
C SER A 139 -16.28 -9.32 6.19
N LEU A 140 -15.07 -8.75 6.12
CA LEU A 140 -14.52 -8.15 4.92
C LEU A 140 -14.47 -9.12 3.72
N GLU A 141 -13.99 -10.35 3.92
CA GLU A 141 -13.88 -11.34 2.85
C GLU A 141 -15.25 -11.75 2.30
N GLN A 142 -16.19 -12.07 3.20
CA GLN A 142 -17.56 -12.42 2.84
C GLN A 142 -18.22 -11.29 2.05
N TYR A 143 -18.04 -10.04 2.48
CA TYR A 143 -18.65 -8.88 1.81
C TYR A 143 -17.98 -8.60 0.47
N ASN A 144 -16.64 -8.69 0.39
CA ASN A 144 -15.90 -8.52 -0.86
C ASN A 144 -16.32 -9.56 -1.92
N SER A 145 -16.62 -10.80 -1.52
CA SER A 145 -17.06 -11.86 -2.43
C SER A 145 -18.38 -11.52 -3.16
N LYS A 146 -19.27 -10.79 -2.49
CA LYS A 146 -20.58 -10.35 -3.03
C LYS A 146 -20.45 -9.02 -3.77
N GLU A 147 -19.79 -8.05 -3.16
CA GLU A 147 -19.76 -6.67 -3.66
C GLU A 147 -18.73 -6.47 -4.77
N LYS A 148 -17.63 -7.24 -4.79
CA LYS A 148 -16.51 -7.03 -5.75
C LYS A 148 -16.07 -5.54 -5.79
N PRO A 149 -15.51 -4.99 -4.69
CA PRO A 149 -15.18 -3.57 -4.62
C PRO A 149 -14.13 -3.15 -5.64
N LYS A 150 -14.30 -1.98 -6.29
CA LYS A 150 -13.27 -1.43 -7.19
C LYS A 150 -12.06 -0.88 -6.43
N LEU A 151 -12.25 -0.44 -5.19
CA LEU A 151 -11.15 -0.03 -4.34
C LEU A 151 -10.35 -1.26 -3.89
N LEU A 152 -9.02 -1.16 -3.96
CA LEU A 152 -8.13 -2.17 -3.43
C LEU A 152 -8.01 -2.07 -1.92
N HIS A 153 -8.14 -3.21 -1.25
CA HIS A 153 -7.86 -3.40 0.15
C HIS A 153 -6.45 -3.99 0.32
N PRO A 154 -5.52 -3.29 1.00
CA PRO A 154 -4.12 -3.73 1.10
C PRO A 154 -3.92 -5.14 1.66
N GLU A 155 -4.83 -5.62 2.52
CA GLU A 155 -4.73 -6.94 3.17
C GLU A 155 -5.47 -8.08 2.45
N MET A 156 -6.34 -7.76 1.47
CA MET A 156 -7.14 -8.79 0.78
C MET A 156 -6.68 -8.99 -0.66
N ASP A 157 -6.28 -7.91 -1.31
CA ASP A 157 -6.05 -7.92 -2.74
C ASP A 157 -4.58 -8.20 -3.07
N LYS A 158 -4.37 -8.88 -4.19
CA LYS A 158 -3.06 -9.12 -4.80
C LYS A 158 -2.97 -8.28 -6.07
N PHE A 159 -2.10 -7.28 -6.06
CA PHE A 159 -1.98 -6.25 -7.09
C PHE A 159 -0.53 -5.75 -7.28
N VAL A 160 0.44 -6.28 -6.54
CA VAL A 160 1.81 -5.77 -6.54
C VAL A 160 2.50 -5.94 -7.89
N ARG A 161 2.12 -6.98 -8.64
CA ARG A 161 2.59 -7.23 -10.01
C ARG A 161 1.91 -6.33 -11.05
N ASP A 162 0.83 -5.66 -10.66
CA ASP A 162 0.07 -4.77 -11.53
C ASP A 162 0.46 -3.29 -11.30
N ILE A 163 1.43 -3.01 -10.44
CA ILE A 163 1.89 -1.66 -10.11
C ILE A 163 3.34 -1.51 -10.58
N HIS A 164 3.56 -0.60 -11.52
CA HIS A 164 4.89 -0.15 -11.91
C HIS A 164 5.07 1.34 -11.60
N PHE A 165 6.31 1.77 -11.43
CA PHE A 165 6.65 3.19 -11.30
C PHE A 165 7.42 3.69 -12.50
N ASP A 166 6.96 4.80 -13.08
CA ASP A 166 7.70 5.51 -14.12
C ASP A 166 8.85 6.34 -13.52
N LYS A 167 9.69 6.91 -14.38
CA LYS A 167 10.86 7.70 -13.94
C LYS A 167 10.50 8.99 -13.20
N LYS A 168 9.22 9.36 -13.19
CA LYS A 168 8.63 10.50 -12.46
C LYS A 168 7.91 10.07 -11.20
N GLY A 169 8.05 8.81 -10.80
CA GLY A 169 7.46 8.27 -9.56
C GLY A 169 5.94 8.08 -9.62
N ASN A 170 5.31 8.21 -10.79
CA ASN A 170 3.90 7.92 -10.95
C ASN A 170 3.69 6.41 -11.01
N ILE A 171 2.59 5.97 -10.40
CA ILE A 171 2.11 4.60 -10.58
C ILE A 171 1.49 4.49 -11.98
N VAL A 172 1.99 3.54 -12.77
CA VAL A 172 1.47 3.16 -14.08
C VAL A 172 1.00 1.71 -14.04
N THR A 173 -0.11 1.43 -14.72
CA THR A 173 -0.79 0.13 -14.67
C THR A 173 -1.82 0.02 -15.78
N ASP A 174 -2.04 -1.19 -16.29
CA ASP A 174 -3.16 -1.52 -17.17
C ASP A 174 -4.35 -2.12 -16.40
N ASN A 175 -4.19 -2.44 -15.12
CA ASN A 175 -5.26 -3.01 -14.30
C ASN A 175 -6.26 -1.91 -13.87
N GLU A 176 -7.51 -2.01 -14.35
CA GLU A 176 -8.57 -1.04 -14.09
C GLU A 176 -8.89 -0.84 -12.60
N ARG A 177 -8.77 -1.89 -11.78
CA ARG A 177 -9.00 -1.82 -10.33
C ARG A 177 -7.88 -1.04 -9.61
N VAL A 178 -6.65 -1.19 -10.09
CA VAL A 178 -5.52 -0.38 -9.64
C VAL A 178 -5.71 1.08 -10.08
N LYS A 179 -6.09 1.34 -11.35
CA LYS A 179 -6.40 2.70 -11.85
C LYS A 179 -7.47 3.40 -11.01
N TYR A 180 -8.55 2.70 -10.68
CA TYR A 180 -9.60 3.22 -9.80
C TYR A 180 -9.05 3.64 -8.43
N SER A 181 -8.22 2.79 -7.80
CA SER A 181 -7.62 3.08 -6.51
C SER A 181 -6.64 4.26 -6.55
N ILE A 182 -5.84 4.37 -7.62
CA ILE A 182 -4.96 5.52 -7.87
C ILE A 182 -5.76 6.82 -7.96
N LYS A 183 -6.86 6.81 -8.73
CA LYS A 183 -7.74 7.97 -8.93
C LYS A 183 -8.43 8.38 -7.63
N VAL A 184 -9.09 7.45 -6.95
CA VAL A 184 -9.90 7.76 -5.77
C VAL A 184 -9.04 8.20 -4.59
N CYS A 185 -7.89 7.58 -4.37
CA CYS A 185 -6.99 7.97 -3.27
C CYS A 185 -5.95 9.03 -3.67
N ASN A 186 -5.99 9.52 -4.93
CA ASN A 186 -5.07 10.49 -5.49
C ASN A 186 -3.58 10.10 -5.27
N LEU A 187 -3.23 8.90 -5.73
CA LEU A 187 -1.92 8.25 -5.45
C LEU A 187 -0.78 8.73 -6.36
N ASN A 188 -1.09 9.48 -7.41
CA ASN A 188 -0.13 10.15 -8.32
C ASN A 188 -0.16 11.68 -8.15
N ARG A 189 -0.58 12.18 -6.99
CA ARG A 189 -0.43 13.62 -6.69
C ARG A 189 1.06 13.98 -6.67
N GLN A 190 1.36 15.20 -7.13
CA GLN A 190 2.72 15.72 -7.30
C GLN A 190 3.67 15.37 -6.15
N GLN A 191 3.32 15.69 -4.91
CA GLN A 191 4.16 15.40 -3.73
C GLN A 191 4.57 13.93 -3.61
N LEU A 192 3.68 12.97 -3.93
CA LEU A 192 4.04 11.55 -3.87
C LEU A 192 4.93 11.14 -5.03
N SER A 193 4.64 11.65 -6.22
CA SER A 193 5.42 11.37 -7.41
C SER A 193 6.86 11.88 -7.25
N GLU A 194 7.05 13.10 -6.74
CA GLU A 194 8.37 13.67 -6.43
C GLU A 194 9.15 12.82 -5.42
N LEU A 195 8.54 12.44 -4.28
CA LEU A 195 9.20 11.61 -3.26
C LEU A 195 9.58 10.21 -3.78
N ARG A 196 8.85 9.68 -4.76
CA ARG A 196 9.17 8.40 -5.40
C ARG A 196 10.21 8.56 -6.49
N GLU A 197 10.15 9.64 -7.28
CA GLU A 197 11.17 10.02 -8.26
C GLU A 197 12.54 10.17 -7.58
N GLU A 198 12.59 10.75 -6.38
CA GLU A 198 13.81 10.80 -5.57
C GLU A 198 14.39 9.40 -5.33
N ILE A 199 13.57 8.43 -4.90
CA ILE A 199 14.00 7.05 -4.65
C ILE A 199 14.48 6.37 -5.95
N ILE A 200 13.77 6.57 -7.06
CA ILE A 200 14.13 6.00 -8.36
C ILE A 200 15.46 6.59 -8.86
N THR A 201 15.62 7.89 -8.73
CA THR A 201 16.85 8.62 -9.08
C THR A 201 18.01 8.18 -8.20
N ASP A 202 17.75 7.99 -6.91
CA ASP A 202 18.70 7.52 -5.91
C ASP A 202 19.28 6.16 -6.33
N HIS A 203 18.41 5.18 -6.64
CA HIS A 203 18.80 3.87 -7.14
C HIS A 203 19.51 3.94 -8.49
N SER A 204 19.03 4.78 -9.40
CA SER A 204 19.63 4.96 -10.73
C SER A 204 21.07 5.43 -10.63
N ASN A 205 21.33 6.41 -9.76
CA ASN A 205 22.67 6.96 -9.54
C ASN A 205 23.61 5.91 -8.93
N ARG A 206 23.12 5.07 -8.01
CA ARG A 206 23.90 3.99 -7.38
C ARG A 206 24.34 2.96 -8.41
N VAL A 207 23.41 2.53 -9.27
CA VAL A 207 23.70 1.58 -10.35
C VAL A 207 24.74 2.16 -11.31
N LYS A 208 24.57 3.42 -11.74
CA LYS A 208 25.54 4.12 -12.60
C LYS A 208 26.92 4.20 -11.96
N GLU A 209 27.02 4.70 -10.73
CA GLU A 209 28.30 4.89 -10.04
C GLU A 209 29.09 3.57 -9.92
N LYS A 210 28.42 2.48 -9.55
CA LYS A 210 29.07 1.16 -9.46
C LYS A 210 29.49 0.63 -10.83
N PHE A 211 28.70 0.89 -11.86
CA PHE A 211 29.03 0.48 -13.21
C PHE A 211 30.18 1.29 -13.82
N GLU A 212 30.21 2.61 -13.62
CA GLU A 212 31.31 3.50 -14.02
C GLU A 212 32.63 3.09 -13.35
N THR A 213 32.58 2.75 -12.06
CA THR A 213 33.74 2.19 -11.33
C THR A 213 34.26 0.93 -12.01
N ILE A 214 33.37 0.01 -12.43
CA ILE A 214 33.76 -1.20 -13.15
C ILE A 214 34.42 -0.87 -14.48
N ILE A 215 33.90 0.10 -15.24
CA ILE A 215 34.48 0.53 -16.51
C ILE A 215 35.89 1.08 -16.30
N GLN A 216 36.08 1.96 -15.31
CA GLN A 216 37.38 2.58 -15.01
C GLN A 216 38.45 1.57 -14.55
N MET A 217 38.04 0.47 -13.90
CA MET A 217 38.94 -0.56 -13.39
C MET A 217 39.27 -1.66 -14.42
N LYS A 218 38.61 -1.71 -15.58
CA LYS A 218 38.92 -2.70 -16.62
C LYS A 218 40.30 -2.43 -17.24
N PRO A 219 41.07 -3.48 -17.61
CA PRO A 219 40.74 -4.91 -17.56
C PRO A 219 41.10 -5.63 -16.24
N LYS A 220 41.51 -4.92 -15.19
CA LYS A 220 42.11 -5.52 -13.98
C LYS A 220 41.11 -6.20 -13.03
N LEU A 221 39.81 -6.05 -13.26
CA LEU A 221 38.78 -6.55 -12.37
C LEU A 221 38.25 -7.91 -12.84
N SER A 222 38.20 -8.90 -11.95
CA SER A 222 37.53 -10.18 -12.23
C SER A 222 36.01 -10.02 -12.28
N VAL A 223 35.32 -10.94 -12.98
CA VAL A 223 33.84 -10.95 -13.02
C VAL A 223 33.24 -11.07 -11.62
N GLU A 224 33.84 -11.87 -10.74
CA GLU A 224 33.39 -12.01 -9.35
C GLU A 224 33.41 -10.66 -8.61
N ASN A 225 34.48 -9.87 -8.80
CA ASN A 225 34.58 -8.55 -8.19
C ASN A 225 33.62 -7.54 -8.82
N MET A 226 33.30 -7.66 -10.12
CA MET A 226 32.24 -6.87 -10.76
C MET A 226 30.87 -7.16 -10.13
N VAL A 227 30.54 -8.45 -9.93
CA VAL A 227 29.28 -8.86 -9.29
C VAL A 227 29.23 -8.36 -7.85
N LYS A 228 30.34 -8.43 -7.09
CA LYS A 228 30.40 -7.88 -5.72
C LYS A 228 30.16 -6.37 -5.68
N LEU A 229 30.77 -5.60 -6.59
CA LEU A 229 30.59 -4.14 -6.65
C LEU A 229 29.16 -3.76 -7.01
N MET A 230 28.58 -4.33 -8.07
CA MET A 230 27.18 -4.10 -8.42
C MET A 230 26.23 -4.59 -7.33
N GLY A 231 26.59 -5.69 -6.67
CA GLY A 231 25.84 -6.28 -5.58
C GLY A 231 25.58 -5.33 -4.40
N LEU A 232 26.38 -4.28 -4.23
CA LEU A 232 26.13 -3.22 -3.25
C LEU A 232 24.87 -2.42 -3.60
N ALA A 233 24.74 -1.98 -4.86
CA ALA A 233 23.55 -1.27 -5.34
C ALA A 233 22.31 -2.18 -5.35
N PHE A 234 22.47 -3.43 -5.80
CA PHE A 234 21.38 -4.40 -5.84
C PHE A 234 20.85 -4.75 -4.43
N ARG A 235 21.75 -4.86 -3.45
CA ARG A 235 21.37 -5.10 -2.06
C ARG A 235 20.62 -3.92 -1.47
N GLU A 236 21.01 -2.68 -1.79
CA GLU A 236 20.30 -1.49 -1.34
C GLU A 236 18.86 -1.45 -1.86
N ILE A 237 18.65 -1.78 -3.15
CA ILE A 237 17.31 -1.92 -3.73
C ILE A 237 16.49 -2.95 -2.94
N TYR A 238 17.05 -4.14 -2.70
CA TYR A 238 16.39 -5.18 -1.90
C TYR A 238 16.05 -4.70 -0.49
N ASP A 239 16.99 -4.06 0.20
CA ASP A 239 16.79 -3.60 1.58
C ASP A 239 15.72 -2.51 1.68
N LYS A 240 15.61 -1.63 0.68
CA LYS A 240 14.53 -0.63 0.57
C LYS A 240 13.19 -1.22 0.12
N SER A 241 13.17 -2.43 -0.46
CA SER A 241 11.95 -3.14 -0.86
C SER A 241 11.17 -3.78 0.29
N LYS A 242 11.81 -3.87 1.48
CA LYS A 242 11.22 -4.49 2.68
C LYS A 242 9.97 -3.75 3.12
N ILE A 243 8.96 -4.50 3.56
CA ILE A 243 7.60 -4.00 3.81
C ILE A 243 7.54 -2.90 4.89
N ASP A 244 8.50 -2.83 5.79
CA ASP A 244 8.59 -1.82 6.84
C ASP A 244 9.17 -0.48 6.38
N ARG A 245 9.75 -0.42 5.17
CA ARG A 245 10.33 0.79 4.60
C ARG A 245 9.26 1.69 3.98
N GLN A 246 9.44 3.00 4.11
CA GLN A 246 8.57 3.99 3.46
C GLN A 246 8.70 3.86 1.95
N PHE A 247 7.57 3.90 1.23
CA PHE A 247 7.51 3.74 -0.24
C PHE A 247 8.20 2.46 -0.75
N SER A 248 8.16 1.38 0.03
CA SER A 248 8.84 0.13 -0.32
C SER A 248 8.27 -0.53 -1.57
N ALA A 249 7.06 -0.18 -2.02
CA ALA A 249 6.53 -0.61 -3.32
C ALA A 249 7.43 -0.19 -4.48
N VAL A 250 8.06 1.01 -4.44
CA VAL A 250 8.96 1.47 -5.51
C VAL A 250 10.16 0.55 -5.65
N SER A 251 10.82 0.27 -4.52
CA SER A 251 12.01 -0.58 -4.54
C SER A 251 11.69 -2.05 -4.79
N LEU A 252 10.48 -2.52 -4.42
CA LEU A 252 10.04 -3.86 -4.80
C LEU A 252 9.77 -3.97 -6.30
N ASP A 253 9.11 -2.99 -6.90
CA ASP A 253 8.89 -2.95 -8.35
C ASP A 253 10.23 -3.04 -9.10
N ILE A 254 11.19 -2.18 -8.74
CA ILE A 254 12.55 -2.21 -9.29
C ILE A 254 13.23 -3.57 -9.06
N TYR A 255 13.11 -4.17 -7.87
CA TYR A 255 13.75 -5.44 -7.58
C TYR A 255 13.10 -6.61 -8.36
N SER A 256 11.78 -6.55 -8.57
CA SER A 256 11.01 -7.62 -9.20
C SER A 256 11.12 -7.55 -10.73
N ASP A 257 11.21 -6.35 -11.30
CA ASP A 257 11.41 -6.11 -12.72
C ASP A 257 12.56 -5.11 -12.96
N PHE A 258 13.77 -5.58 -12.68
CA PHE A 258 14.99 -4.76 -12.79
C PHE A 258 15.27 -4.31 -14.22
N GLN A 259 14.82 -5.06 -15.23
CA GLN A 259 14.98 -4.69 -16.64
C GLN A 259 14.15 -3.45 -16.99
N ILE A 260 12.88 -3.40 -16.56
CA ILE A 260 12.04 -2.20 -16.75
C ILE A 260 12.70 -0.98 -16.13
N PHE A 261 13.18 -1.09 -14.89
CA PHE A 261 13.88 0.00 -14.22
C PHE A 261 15.14 0.43 -14.98
N LEU A 262 15.98 -0.52 -15.40
CA LEU A 262 17.23 -0.24 -16.10
C LEU A 262 17.00 0.46 -17.44
N ASN A 263 15.90 0.15 -18.13
CA ASN A 263 15.52 0.80 -19.38
C ASN A 263 15.16 2.28 -19.20
N GLN A 264 14.77 2.70 -17.99
CA GLN A 264 14.47 4.11 -17.66
C GLN A 264 15.74 4.94 -17.42
N ILE A 265 16.92 4.31 -17.38
CA ILE A 265 18.21 4.99 -17.18
C ILE A 265 18.76 5.46 -18.53
N ASP A 266 18.36 6.66 -18.94
CA ASP A 266 18.61 7.22 -20.29
C ASP A 266 20.11 7.35 -20.66
N VAL A 267 21.00 7.51 -19.69
CA VAL A 267 22.46 7.71 -19.93
C VAL A 267 23.22 6.42 -20.22
N LEU A 268 22.64 5.25 -19.95
CA LEU A 268 23.29 3.96 -20.21
C LEU A 268 23.00 3.50 -21.63
N THR A 269 24.03 3.08 -22.36
CA THR A 269 23.85 2.48 -23.69
C THR A 269 23.20 1.09 -23.57
N ASP A 270 22.65 0.57 -24.68
CA ASP A 270 22.07 -0.78 -24.68
C ASP A 270 23.10 -1.85 -24.28
N LYS A 271 24.36 -1.66 -24.67
CA LYS A 271 25.47 -2.54 -24.29
C LYS A 271 25.74 -2.48 -22.78
N ASP A 272 25.69 -1.30 -22.19
CA ASP A 272 25.84 -1.13 -20.74
C ASP A 272 24.71 -1.83 -19.99
N LYS A 273 23.47 -1.63 -20.44
CA LYS A 273 22.28 -2.26 -19.87
C LYS A 273 22.38 -3.79 -19.94
N GLN A 274 22.83 -4.35 -21.07
CA GLN A 274 23.05 -5.80 -21.20
C GLN A 274 24.09 -6.33 -20.21
N ILE A 275 25.21 -5.63 -20.02
CA ILE A 275 26.25 -6.05 -19.07
C ILE A 275 25.71 -6.00 -17.64
N ILE A 276 25.02 -4.92 -17.26
CA ILE A 276 24.41 -4.76 -15.94
C ILE A 276 23.40 -5.88 -15.67
N MET A 277 22.59 -6.26 -16.67
CA MET A 277 21.64 -7.38 -16.55
C MET A 277 22.32 -8.73 -16.36
N LEU A 278 23.46 -8.98 -17.03
CA LEU A 278 24.24 -10.20 -16.79
C LEU A 278 24.76 -10.24 -15.35
N LEU A 279 25.28 -9.12 -14.85
CA LEU A 279 25.76 -9.00 -13.47
C LEU A 279 24.62 -9.16 -12.45
N TRP A 280 23.43 -8.63 -12.75
CA TRP A 280 22.22 -8.86 -11.97
C TRP A 280 21.85 -10.34 -11.89
N GLY A 281 21.81 -11.04 -13.04
CA GLY A 281 21.53 -12.48 -13.08
C GLY A 281 22.53 -13.31 -12.27
N MET A 282 23.82 -12.99 -12.37
CA MET A 282 24.87 -13.62 -11.55
C MET A 282 24.69 -13.34 -10.05
N TYR A 283 24.34 -12.11 -9.68
CA TYR A 283 24.06 -11.74 -8.29
C TYR A 283 22.87 -12.53 -7.71
N GLN A 284 21.77 -12.64 -8.46
CA GLN A 284 20.58 -13.40 -8.04
C GLN A 284 20.91 -14.89 -7.83
N ASN A 285 21.68 -15.50 -8.73
CA ASN A 285 22.13 -16.90 -8.60
C ASN A 285 23.00 -17.11 -7.36
N ASN A 286 23.88 -16.17 -7.04
CA ASN A 286 24.73 -16.25 -5.85
C ASN A 286 23.91 -16.17 -4.55
N ILE A 287 22.86 -15.34 -4.50
CA ILE A 287 21.93 -15.29 -3.35
C ILE A 287 21.14 -16.59 -3.23
N GLY A 288 20.64 -17.12 -4.35
CA GLY A 288 19.89 -18.38 -4.37
C GLY A 288 20.68 -19.53 -3.74
N ARG A 289 21.96 -19.66 -4.07
CA ARG A 289 22.88 -20.67 -3.51
C ARG A 289 23.20 -20.50 -2.03
N MET A 290 23.10 -19.29 -1.47
CA MET A 290 23.32 -19.06 -0.03
C MET A 290 22.07 -19.35 0.82
N LYS A 291 20.89 -19.46 0.20
CA LYS A 291 19.61 -19.75 0.87
C LYS A 291 19.18 -21.22 0.77
N SER A 292 19.81 -21.99 -0.13
CA SER A 292 19.67 -23.45 -0.29
C SER A 292 20.66 -24.19 0.61
#